data_AF-A0A8T2WYY2-F1
#
_entry.id   AF-A0A8T2WYY2-F1
#
_cell.length_a   1.000
_cell.length_b   1.000
_cell.length_c   1.000
_cell.angle_alpha   90.00
_cell.angle_beta   90.00
_cell.angle_gamma   90.00
#
_symmetry.space_group_name_H-M   'P 1'
#
loop_
_entity.id
_entity.type
_entity.pdbx_description
1 polymer ?
#
loop_
_entity_poly.entity_id
_entity_poly.type
_entity_poly.pdbx_seq_one_letter_code
_entity_poly.pdbx_strand_id
1 'polypeptide(L)'
;MTMLKKLPEEVLNLWNNWEIRGMVLLSLLLQTILIIFGSQRKTTARIWIRILVWSAYLSADAVATFALSNLARSQGDSSDFRCSCHHTRIPVIPRQDLQRDHLPQAQDQRDYLPQAYNFLDISKFMMQDLAPGIPSLINSQRLISKYSAGGAFKMVEAELGLIYDMLYTKAPLIYSRSGIILRCISSLLYVTAFITFQVKIDKHDYSTTDIAITYLLFAAAVFLEFYAFLCLILSDWTMIWLIDEGGNALTNAIYSLIRKLTRSKRWSRSISQYNLISYSFESEPSKCFELLGIDEMMRQLHVNRKDLNGELQGLIFEHLREKSKKMKDDLNFFDKNDRSKIISQRGDGVLEREGLLLDFKWCTTEVEFSRSILVWHLATEFCYIVDKERSSVSTKYETSICLSEYMMYLLVIRPNMLSETLRDLQDLKQRRDEEYQSTLRQLWGLTQTLPNSESHDEFQRRWKTETSVLRGVERLARQLLLLESEKRLKMIKEVWIEMVAYAAAHCSWKEHAHQLRRGGELLTHVSLLMLHLGLSEQYDINGLDSRIILELTRVSILKSFSST
;
A
#
# COMPACT_ATOMS: atom_id res chain seq x y z
N MET A 1 -4.53 10.12 -41.49
CA MET A 1 -4.24 11.50 -41.98
C MET A 1 -5.40 12.03 -42.84
N THR A 2 -6.63 12.02 -42.32
CA THR A 2 -7.86 12.43 -43.04
C THR A 2 -8.79 13.32 -42.21
N MET A 3 -8.54 13.47 -40.89
CA MET A 3 -9.31 14.36 -40.00
C MET A 3 -8.86 15.84 -40.06
N LEU A 4 -7.66 16.13 -40.55
CA LEU A 4 -7.12 17.50 -40.63
C LEU A 4 -7.70 18.34 -41.78
N LYS A 5 -8.39 17.74 -42.75
CA LYS A 5 -8.94 18.45 -43.93
C LYS A 5 -10.21 19.27 -43.65
N LYS A 6 -10.75 19.25 -42.43
CA LYS A 6 -11.96 20.00 -42.03
C LYS A 6 -11.69 21.18 -41.09
N LEU A 7 -10.44 21.47 -40.77
CA LEU A 7 -10.09 22.60 -39.89
C LEU A 7 -9.94 23.90 -40.70
N PRO A 8 -10.36 25.06 -40.16
CA PRO A 8 -10.17 26.36 -40.81
C PRO A 8 -8.72 26.59 -41.20
N GLU A 9 -8.45 27.27 -42.32
CA GLU A 9 -7.08 27.52 -42.83
C GLU A 9 -6.18 28.22 -41.79
N GLU A 10 -6.77 29.08 -40.95
CA GLU A 10 -6.07 29.72 -39.82
C GLU A 10 -5.54 28.70 -38.81
N VAL A 11 -6.33 27.68 -38.49
CA VAL A 11 -5.94 26.61 -37.54
C VAL A 11 -4.88 25.70 -38.15
N LEU A 12 -4.96 25.45 -39.46
CA LEU A 12 -3.97 24.65 -40.18
C LEU A 12 -2.61 25.38 -40.26
N ASN A 13 -2.62 26.68 -40.53
CA ASN A 13 -1.42 27.52 -40.53
C ASN A 13 -0.81 27.67 -39.13
N LEU A 14 -1.63 27.81 -38.10
CA LEU A 14 -1.16 27.78 -36.71
C LEU A 14 -0.55 26.42 -36.35
N TRP A 15 -1.18 25.31 -36.74
CA TRP A 15 -0.66 23.96 -36.52
C TRP A 15 0.70 23.77 -37.20
N ASN A 16 0.81 24.07 -38.50
CA ASN A 16 2.07 23.91 -39.24
C ASN A 16 3.22 24.77 -38.68
N ASN A 17 2.93 25.99 -38.22
CA ASN A 17 3.93 26.88 -37.63
C ASN A 17 4.39 26.47 -36.23
N TRP A 18 3.55 25.76 -35.48
CA TRP A 18 3.80 25.35 -34.10
C TRP A 18 3.98 23.86 -33.93
N GLU A 19 3.94 23.04 -34.99
CA GLU A 19 3.82 21.59 -34.87
C GLU A 19 4.93 21.00 -33.98
N ILE A 20 6.19 21.30 -34.29
CA ILE A 20 7.33 20.78 -33.49
C ILE A 20 7.48 21.57 -32.18
N ARG A 21 7.33 22.90 -32.24
CA ARG A 21 7.51 23.81 -31.10
C ARG A 21 6.52 23.51 -29.96
N GLY A 22 5.24 23.40 -30.31
CA GLY A 22 4.16 23.06 -29.40
C GLY A 22 4.31 21.67 -28.80
N MET A 23 4.78 20.69 -29.58
CA MET A 23 5.02 19.33 -29.08
C MET A 23 6.17 19.26 -28.07
N VAL A 24 7.26 20.01 -28.30
CA VAL A 24 8.37 20.13 -27.33
C VAL A 24 7.88 20.76 -26.01
N LEU A 25 7.09 21.83 -26.08
CA LEU A 25 6.54 22.50 -24.90
C LEU A 25 5.54 21.62 -24.14
N LEU A 26 4.68 20.90 -24.87
CA LEU A 26 3.75 19.94 -24.28
C LEU A 26 4.50 18.80 -23.58
N SER A 27 5.53 18.24 -24.22
CA SER A 27 6.37 17.21 -23.62
C SER A 27 7.02 17.70 -22.32
N LEU A 28 7.59 18.91 -22.33
CA LEU A 28 8.20 19.52 -21.15
C LEU A 28 7.18 19.73 -20.01
N LEU A 29 5.98 20.20 -20.35
CA LEU A 29 4.90 20.38 -19.39
C LEU A 29 4.49 19.05 -18.76
N LEU A 30 4.27 18.02 -19.58
CA LEU A 30 3.91 16.68 -19.13
C LEU A 30 5.00 16.07 -18.23
N GLN A 31 6.27 16.18 -18.62
CA GLN A 31 7.40 15.72 -17.80
C GLN A 31 7.49 16.45 -16.47
N THR A 32 7.32 17.78 -16.47
CA THR A 32 7.33 18.61 -15.25
C THR A 32 6.19 18.18 -14.30
N ILE A 33 5.00 17.98 -14.85
CA ILE A 33 3.84 17.45 -14.13
C ILE A 33 4.15 16.08 -13.50
N LEU A 34 4.70 15.14 -14.28
CA LEU A 34 5.01 13.79 -13.82
C LEU A 34 6.08 13.80 -12.70
N ILE A 35 7.09 14.66 -12.79
CA ILE A 35 8.14 14.77 -11.77
C ILE A 35 7.58 15.32 -10.45
N ILE A 36 6.79 16.39 -10.51
CA ILE A 36 6.24 17.05 -9.32
C ILE A 36 5.14 16.19 -8.68
N PHE A 37 4.15 15.76 -9.46
CA PHE A 37 2.97 15.05 -8.93
C PHE A 37 3.18 13.54 -8.80
N GLY A 38 4.14 12.96 -9.54
CA GLY A 38 4.51 11.54 -9.39
C GLY A 38 5.02 11.23 -7.97
N SER A 39 5.81 12.12 -7.38
CA SER A 39 6.28 11.99 -6.00
C SER A 39 5.14 12.15 -4.97
N GLN A 40 4.16 13.02 -5.26
CA GLN A 40 3.00 13.27 -4.39
C GLN A 40 1.98 12.12 -4.36
N ARG A 41 2.03 11.19 -5.34
CA ARG A 41 1.15 10.01 -5.40
C ARG A 41 1.27 9.12 -4.15
N LYS A 42 2.43 9.10 -3.50
CA LYS A 42 2.71 8.32 -2.28
C LYS A 42 1.91 8.82 -1.07
N THR A 43 1.70 10.12 -0.98
CA THR A 43 1.23 10.79 0.24
C THR A 43 -0.18 11.37 0.10
N THR A 44 -0.67 11.52 -1.13
CA THR A 44 -1.92 12.20 -1.42
C THR A 44 -3.02 11.24 -1.89
N ALA A 45 -4.15 11.26 -1.19
CA ALA A 45 -5.34 10.49 -1.54
C ALA A 45 -6.25 11.18 -2.58
N ARG A 46 -5.91 12.39 -3.04
CA ARG A 46 -6.78 13.19 -3.91
C ARG A 46 -6.87 12.57 -5.31
N ILE A 47 -8.10 12.35 -5.75
CA ILE A 47 -8.40 11.68 -7.01
C ILE A 47 -7.89 12.46 -8.23
N TRP A 48 -7.99 13.80 -8.19
CA TRP A 48 -7.62 14.64 -9.32
C TRP A 48 -6.11 14.59 -9.64
N ILE A 49 -5.26 14.42 -8.62
CA ILE A 49 -3.81 14.24 -8.83
C ILE A 49 -3.54 12.91 -9.54
N ARG A 50 -4.30 11.84 -9.24
CA ARG A 50 -4.17 10.56 -9.92
C ARG A 50 -4.60 10.66 -11.38
N ILE A 51 -5.73 11.31 -11.65
CA ILE A 51 -6.22 11.55 -13.02
C ILE A 51 -5.18 12.34 -13.81
N LEU A 52 -4.65 13.40 -13.21
CA LEU A 52 -3.66 14.28 -13.85
C LEU A 52 -2.35 13.55 -14.15
N VAL A 53 -1.80 12.79 -13.19
CA VAL A 53 -0.58 11.99 -13.39
C VAL A 53 -0.80 10.87 -14.41
N TRP A 54 -1.95 10.19 -14.36
CA TRP A 54 -2.27 9.10 -15.28
C TRP A 54 -2.47 9.61 -16.71
N SER A 55 -3.22 10.71 -16.89
CA SER A 55 -3.37 11.39 -18.18
C SER A 55 -2.03 11.83 -18.74
N ALA A 56 -1.15 12.38 -17.89
CA ALA A 56 0.19 12.75 -18.30
C ALA A 56 1.05 11.55 -18.71
N TYR A 57 0.89 10.41 -18.04
CA TYR A 57 1.60 9.17 -18.38
C TYR A 57 1.15 8.59 -19.72
N LEU A 58 -0.17 8.53 -19.94
CA LEU A 58 -0.75 8.07 -21.20
C LEU A 58 -0.38 8.99 -22.37
N SER A 59 -0.36 10.30 -22.11
CA SER A 59 0.00 11.31 -23.11
C SER A 59 1.50 11.30 -23.43
N ALA A 60 2.37 11.03 -22.45
CA ALA A 60 3.82 11.01 -22.66
C ALA A 60 4.24 9.96 -23.69
N ASP A 61 3.63 8.78 -23.68
CA ASP A 61 3.94 7.69 -24.61
C ASP A 61 3.48 8.01 -26.04
N ALA A 62 2.30 8.63 -26.18
CA ALA A 62 1.77 9.10 -27.46
C ALA A 62 2.60 10.26 -28.04
N VAL A 63 3.00 11.22 -27.21
CA VAL A 63 3.83 12.36 -27.60
C VAL A 63 5.23 11.90 -28.02
N ALA A 64 5.84 10.96 -27.30
CA ALA A 64 7.13 10.38 -27.68
C ALA A 64 7.06 9.62 -29.01
N THR A 65 6.01 8.82 -29.21
CA THR A 65 5.80 8.07 -30.46
C THR A 65 5.54 9.00 -31.64
N PHE A 66 4.75 10.06 -31.45
CA PHE A 66 4.47 11.05 -32.49
C PHE A 66 5.70 11.90 -32.83
N ALA A 67 6.47 12.32 -31.82
CA ALA A 67 7.74 13.02 -32.02
C ALA A 67 8.75 12.14 -32.77
N LEU A 68 8.88 10.86 -32.40
CA LEU A 68 9.68 9.87 -33.13
C LEU A 68 9.18 9.66 -34.55
N SER A 69 7.86 9.61 -34.78
CA SER A 69 7.28 9.44 -36.11
C SER A 69 7.52 10.66 -37.01
N ASN A 70 7.54 11.88 -36.46
CA ASN A 70 7.84 13.10 -37.21
C ASN A 70 9.35 13.26 -37.45
N LEU A 71 10.20 12.89 -36.50
CA LEU A 71 11.66 12.82 -36.67
C LEU A 71 12.07 11.76 -37.70
N ALA A 72 11.43 10.58 -37.67
CA ALA A 72 11.66 9.52 -38.66
C ALA A 72 11.19 9.92 -40.07
N ARG A 73 10.22 10.84 -40.19
CA ARG A 73 9.80 11.42 -41.47
C ARG A 73 10.71 12.55 -41.95
N SER A 74 11.50 13.17 -41.07
CA SER A 74 12.45 14.23 -41.45
C SER A 74 13.87 13.72 -41.72
N GLN A 75 14.21 12.52 -41.25
CA GLN A 75 15.46 11.82 -41.57
C GLN A 75 15.20 10.66 -42.55
N GLY A 76 15.03 11.01 -43.82
CA GLY A 76 15.28 10.10 -44.92
C GLY A 76 16.67 10.34 -45.50
N ASP A 77 17.73 9.97 -44.78
CA ASP A 77 18.91 9.31 -45.37
C ASP A 77 19.98 8.96 -44.31
N SER A 78 20.69 7.85 -44.57
CA SER A 78 21.87 7.28 -43.89
C SER A 78 21.68 6.33 -42.68
N SER A 79 21.65 5.05 -43.08
CA SER A 79 22.05 3.77 -42.51
C SER A 79 22.86 3.64 -41.19
N ASP A 80 22.49 2.56 -40.49
CA ASP A 80 23.28 1.58 -39.71
C ASP A 80 24.03 2.00 -38.43
N PHE A 81 23.60 1.43 -37.29
CA PHE A 81 24.54 0.86 -36.32
C PHE A 81 23.97 -0.29 -35.47
N ARG A 82 24.82 -1.30 -35.27
CA ARG A 82 24.58 -2.57 -34.58
C ARG A 82 24.27 -2.42 -33.08
N CYS A 83 23.42 -3.34 -32.60
CA CYS A 83 23.15 -3.60 -31.20
C CYS A 83 24.33 -4.32 -30.52
N SER A 84 24.64 -3.97 -29.28
CA SER A 84 25.43 -4.81 -28.37
C SER A 84 24.77 -4.82 -27.00
N CYS A 85 24.34 -6.01 -26.56
CA CYS A 85 23.76 -6.23 -25.24
C CYS A 85 24.88 -6.38 -24.20
N HIS A 86 24.87 -5.52 -23.18
CA HIS A 86 25.59 -5.78 -21.94
C HIS A 86 24.60 -6.12 -20.82
N HIS A 87 24.76 -7.32 -20.27
CA HIS A 87 24.18 -7.75 -19.01
C HIS A 87 24.87 -6.97 -17.87
N THR A 88 24.13 -6.10 -17.17
CA THR A 88 24.64 -5.43 -15.97
C THR A 88 24.22 -6.22 -14.73
N ARG A 89 25.22 -6.74 -14.02
CA ARG A 89 25.08 -7.37 -12.69
C ARG A 89 24.67 -6.32 -11.66
N ILE A 90 23.81 -6.75 -10.72
CA ILE A 90 23.48 -6.03 -9.50
C ILE A 90 24.76 -5.89 -8.64
N PRO A 91 25.13 -4.70 -8.14
CA PRO A 91 26.24 -4.58 -7.20
C PRO A 91 25.81 -5.09 -5.82
N VAL A 92 26.58 -6.04 -5.29
CA VAL A 92 26.57 -6.42 -3.88
C VAL A 92 27.29 -5.31 -3.11
N ILE A 93 26.58 -4.67 -2.17
CA ILE A 93 27.14 -3.69 -1.23
C ILE A 93 27.71 -4.47 -0.03
N PRO A 94 28.89 -4.12 0.52
CA PRO A 94 29.51 -4.88 1.61
C PRO A 94 28.75 -4.75 2.93
N ARG A 95 28.76 -5.84 3.73
CA ARG A 95 28.37 -5.83 5.14
C ARG A 95 29.25 -4.86 5.92
N GLN A 96 28.63 -3.98 6.71
CA GLN A 96 29.25 -3.40 7.90
C GLN A 96 28.48 -3.93 9.11
N ASP A 97 29.12 -4.81 9.86
CA ASP A 97 28.68 -5.21 11.18
C ASP A 97 28.81 -3.99 12.09
N LEU A 98 27.68 -3.39 12.47
CA LEU A 98 27.65 -2.30 13.44
C LEU A 98 26.80 -2.70 14.64
N GLN A 99 27.45 -3.42 15.54
CA GLN A 99 26.95 -3.68 16.87
C GLN A 99 27.17 -2.42 17.72
N ARG A 100 26.13 -1.62 17.94
CA ARG A 100 26.13 -0.56 18.97
C ARG A 100 24.98 -0.79 19.96
N ASP A 101 25.35 -1.29 21.13
CA ASP A 101 24.50 -1.32 22.32
C ASP A 101 24.39 0.10 22.92
N HIS A 102 23.42 0.89 22.44
CA HIS A 102 22.95 2.07 23.19
C HIS A 102 21.42 2.10 23.17
N LEU A 103 20.82 1.79 24.31
CA LEU A 103 19.41 2.04 24.62
C LEU A 103 19.22 3.55 24.86
N PRO A 104 18.41 4.30 24.08
CA PRO A 104 18.13 5.69 24.37
C PRO A 104 17.07 5.83 25.46
N GLN A 105 17.32 6.75 26.39
CA GLN A 105 16.40 7.18 27.46
C GLN A 105 15.16 7.90 26.90
N ALA A 106 14.11 7.93 27.73
CA ALA A 106 12.70 8.25 27.45
C ALA A 106 12.35 9.63 26.83
N GLN A 107 13.31 10.40 26.32
CA GLN A 107 13.06 11.67 25.61
C GLN A 107 13.03 11.50 24.06
N ASP A 108 13.55 10.38 23.55
CA ASP A 108 13.87 10.12 22.13
C ASP A 108 12.71 9.53 21.30
N GLN A 109 11.54 9.35 21.92
CA GLN A 109 10.38 8.65 21.37
C GLN A 109 9.61 9.41 20.27
N ARG A 110 10.17 10.53 19.77
CA ARG A 110 9.55 11.41 18.76
C ARG A 110 10.11 11.23 17.35
N ASP A 111 11.24 10.56 17.18
CA ASP A 111 11.75 10.22 15.86
C ASP A 111 11.77 8.71 15.68
N TYR A 112 10.85 8.22 14.85
CA TYR A 112 10.70 6.80 14.51
C TYR A 112 11.58 6.38 13.33
N LEU A 113 12.24 7.36 12.68
CA LEU A 113 13.02 7.15 11.46
C LEU A 113 14.29 6.32 11.70
N PRO A 114 15.07 6.52 12.79
CA PRO A 114 16.24 5.67 13.07
C PRO A 114 15.85 4.21 13.31
N GLN A 115 14.75 3.96 14.03
CA GLN A 115 14.29 2.59 14.30
C GLN A 115 13.72 1.94 13.03
N ALA A 116 13.01 2.70 12.21
CA ALA A 116 12.57 2.24 10.89
C ALA A 116 13.76 1.87 9.98
N TYR A 117 14.86 2.64 10.02
CA TYR A 117 16.08 2.31 9.30
C TYR A 117 16.74 1.03 9.82
N ASN A 118 16.81 0.85 11.14
CA ASN A 118 17.35 -0.39 11.74
C ASN A 118 16.52 -1.64 11.38
N PHE A 119 15.21 -1.48 11.15
CA PHE A 119 14.32 -2.57 10.75
C PHE A 119 14.28 -2.80 9.24
N LEU A 120 14.80 -1.86 8.44
CA LEU A 120 14.77 -1.93 6.98
C LEU A 120 15.40 -3.21 6.43
N ASP A 121 16.46 -3.71 7.06
CA ASP A 121 17.10 -4.95 6.66
C ASP A 121 16.14 -6.14 6.78
N ILE A 122 15.39 -6.24 7.87
CA ILE A 122 14.38 -7.30 8.08
C ILE A 122 13.39 -7.28 6.91
N SER A 123 12.79 -6.13 6.64
CA SER A 123 11.82 -5.96 5.56
C SER A 123 12.41 -6.23 4.17
N LYS A 124 13.69 -5.91 3.95
CA LYS A 124 14.39 -6.18 2.69
C LYS A 124 14.55 -7.68 2.44
N PHE A 125 14.87 -8.48 3.46
CA PHE A 125 14.91 -9.95 3.34
C PHE A 125 13.53 -10.50 2.98
N MET A 126 12.48 -10.06 3.67
CA MET A 126 11.11 -10.51 3.42
C MET A 126 10.64 -10.19 2.00
N MET A 127 11.00 -9.03 1.46
CA MET A 127 10.68 -8.64 0.08
C MET A 127 11.40 -9.45 -0.99
N GLN A 128 12.46 -10.16 -0.62
CA GLN A 128 13.17 -11.11 -1.48
C GLN A 128 12.69 -12.55 -1.26
N ASP A 129 11.62 -12.74 -0.48
CA ASP A 129 11.14 -14.05 0.00
C ASP A 129 12.24 -14.83 0.75
N LEU A 130 13.11 -14.11 1.46
CA LEU A 130 14.18 -14.66 2.29
C LEU A 130 13.87 -14.50 3.78
N ALA A 131 14.36 -15.44 4.59
CA ALA A 131 14.22 -15.39 6.05
C ALA A 131 15.21 -14.38 6.67
N PRO A 132 14.74 -13.36 7.42
CA PRO A 132 15.60 -12.45 8.17
C PRO A 132 16.25 -13.12 9.39
N GLY A 133 17.34 -12.53 9.88
CA GLY A 133 18.05 -13.05 11.06
C GLY A 133 17.17 -13.03 12.32
N ILE A 134 17.20 -14.13 13.08
CA ILE A 134 16.38 -14.27 14.31
C ILE A 134 16.72 -13.22 15.38
N PRO A 135 18.00 -12.87 15.66
CA PRO A 135 18.31 -11.84 16.64
C PRO A 135 17.70 -10.47 16.31
N SER A 136 17.71 -10.08 15.03
CA SER A 136 17.07 -8.84 14.57
C SER A 136 15.56 -8.86 14.76
N LEU A 137 14.90 -9.99 14.50
CA LEU A 137 13.46 -10.15 14.70
C LEU A 137 13.05 -10.11 16.18
N ILE A 138 13.82 -10.76 17.07
CA ILE A 138 13.57 -10.71 18.51
C ILE A 138 13.72 -9.27 19.01
N ASN A 139 14.73 -8.55 18.50
CA ASN A 139 14.93 -7.16 18.86
C ASN A 139 13.79 -6.26 18.34
N SER A 140 13.33 -6.45 17.11
CA SER A 140 12.22 -5.67 16.55
C SER A 140 10.91 -5.89 17.33
N GLN A 141 10.59 -7.14 17.68
CA GLN A 141 9.44 -7.49 18.52
C GLN A 141 9.51 -6.83 19.90
N ARG A 142 10.66 -6.92 20.56
CA ARG A 142 10.88 -6.31 21.87
C ARG A 142 10.71 -4.78 21.83
N LEU A 143 11.08 -4.13 20.73
CA LEU A 143 10.95 -2.68 20.58
C LEU A 143 9.52 -2.27 20.23
N ILE A 144 8.87 -2.92 19.25
CA ILE A 144 7.49 -2.58 18.86
C ILE A 144 6.50 -2.85 19.98
N SER A 145 6.67 -3.95 20.71
CA SER A 145 5.78 -4.30 21.82
C SER A 145 5.70 -3.23 22.93
N LYS A 146 6.65 -2.26 22.96
CA LYS A 146 6.67 -1.12 23.90
C LYS A 146 6.02 0.14 23.33
N TYR A 147 5.77 0.21 22.03
CA TYR A 147 5.17 1.38 21.39
C TYR A 147 3.67 1.46 21.66
N SER A 148 3.14 2.69 21.64
CA SER A 148 1.71 2.91 21.48
C SER A 148 1.29 2.58 20.05
N ALA A 149 0.02 2.24 19.82
CA ALA A 149 -0.49 1.92 18.50
C ALA A 149 -0.14 2.99 17.44
N GLY A 150 -0.42 4.26 17.74
CA GLY A 150 -0.08 5.36 16.83
C GLY A 150 1.43 5.53 16.61
N GLY A 151 2.27 5.14 17.58
CA GLY A 151 3.72 5.13 17.41
C GLY A 151 4.20 3.98 16.52
N ALA A 152 3.65 2.78 16.71
CA ALA A 152 3.95 1.61 15.88
C ALA A 152 3.55 1.83 14.41
N PHE A 153 2.36 2.37 14.15
CA PHE A 153 1.94 2.74 12.79
C PHE A 153 2.85 3.81 12.17
N LYS A 154 3.24 4.86 12.92
CA LYS A 154 4.18 5.88 12.41
C LYS A 154 5.56 5.32 12.09
N MET A 155 6.02 4.34 12.86
CA MET A 155 7.29 3.66 12.61
C MET A 155 7.20 2.85 11.31
N VAL A 156 6.17 2.01 11.15
CA VAL A 156 5.96 1.23 9.90
C VAL A 156 5.73 2.14 8.69
N GLU A 157 5.05 3.28 8.86
CA GLU A 157 4.92 4.29 7.81
C GLU A 157 6.29 4.86 7.35
N ALA A 158 7.22 5.07 8.28
CA ALA A 158 8.57 5.52 7.96
C ALA A 158 9.36 4.42 7.24
N GLU A 159 9.24 3.17 7.70
CA GLU A 159 9.87 2.00 7.08
C GLU A 159 9.38 1.77 5.64
N LEU A 160 8.06 1.78 5.42
CA LEU A 160 7.46 1.75 4.08
C LEU A 160 7.90 2.93 3.21
N GLY A 161 8.13 4.08 3.85
CA GLY A 161 8.74 5.24 3.23
C GLY A 161 10.08 4.91 2.59
N LEU A 162 10.98 4.31 3.37
CA LEU A 162 12.33 3.92 2.95
C LEU A 162 12.31 2.79 1.91
N ILE A 163 11.45 1.79 2.10
CA ILE A 163 11.28 0.68 1.17
C ILE A 163 10.83 1.20 -0.21
N TYR A 164 9.87 2.11 -0.25
CA TYR A 164 9.42 2.71 -1.52
C TYR A 164 10.58 3.38 -2.23
N ASP A 165 11.39 4.15 -1.49
CA ASP A 165 12.52 4.87 -2.05
C ASP A 165 13.56 3.88 -2.60
N MET A 166 13.78 2.75 -1.92
CA MET A 166 14.68 1.69 -2.38
C MET A 166 14.18 0.98 -3.65
N LEU A 167 12.89 0.63 -3.72
CA LEU A 167 12.33 -0.20 -4.80
C LEU A 167 11.92 0.59 -6.04
N TYR A 168 11.38 1.80 -5.86
CA TYR A 168 10.69 2.53 -6.91
C TYR A 168 11.33 3.85 -7.29
N THR A 169 12.34 4.27 -6.55
CA THR A 169 13.12 5.44 -6.91
C THR A 169 14.57 5.06 -7.18
N LYS A 170 15.31 5.96 -7.81
CA LYS A 170 16.75 5.81 -7.98
C LYS A 170 17.51 6.21 -6.72
N ALA A 171 16.86 6.38 -5.57
CA ALA A 171 17.49 6.83 -4.32
C ALA A 171 18.79 6.07 -4.00
N PRO A 172 18.85 4.72 -3.98
CA PRO A 172 20.10 4.02 -3.65
C PRO A 172 21.28 4.41 -4.56
N LEU A 173 21.01 4.72 -5.82
CA LEU A 173 22.03 5.18 -6.77
C LEU A 173 22.31 6.68 -6.61
N ILE A 174 21.30 7.51 -6.37
CA ILE A 174 21.46 8.96 -6.24
C ILE A 174 22.20 9.34 -4.95
N TYR A 175 21.93 8.67 -3.83
CA TYR A 175 22.62 8.89 -2.54
C TYR A 175 24.00 8.21 -2.48
N SER A 176 24.42 7.53 -3.54
CA SER A 176 25.80 7.06 -3.64
C SER A 176 26.76 8.21 -3.94
N ARG A 177 28.02 8.11 -3.50
CA ARG A 177 29.06 9.12 -3.80
C ARG A 177 29.16 9.41 -5.31
N SER A 178 29.12 8.36 -6.14
CA SER A 178 29.13 8.49 -7.60
C SER A 178 27.88 9.19 -8.14
N GLY A 179 26.70 8.91 -7.56
CA GLY A 179 25.45 9.56 -7.95
C GLY A 179 25.44 11.06 -7.67
N ILE A 180 25.96 11.47 -6.51
CA ILE A 180 26.12 12.89 -6.16
C ILE A 180 27.08 13.58 -7.14
N ILE A 181 28.23 12.95 -7.45
CA ILE A 181 29.20 13.49 -8.41
C ILE A 181 28.56 13.64 -9.80
N LEU A 182 27.84 12.63 -10.30
CA LEU A 182 27.18 12.67 -11.61
C LEU A 182 26.09 13.75 -11.67
N ARG A 183 25.35 13.96 -10.57
CA ARG A 183 24.38 15.07 -10.44
C ARG A 183 25.09 16.42 -10.54
N CYS A 184 26.19 16.63 -9.80
CA CYS A 184 26.96 17.87 -9.88
C CYS A 184 27.49 18.12 -11.31
N ILE A 185 28.01 17.09 -11.99
CA ILE A 185 28.46 17.19 -13.39
C ILE A 185 27.29 17.57 -14.30
N SER A 186 26.14 16.89 -14.18
CA SER A 186 24.93 17.19 -14.95
C SER A 186 24.49 18.66 -14.79
N SER A 187 24.40 19.14 -13.55
CA SER A 187 24.02 20.52 -13.27
C SER A 187 25.04 21.53 -13.84
N LEU A 188 26.34 21.25 -13.78
CA LEU A 188 27.38 22.09 -14.40
C LEU A 188 27.26 22.10 -15.93
N LEU A 189 26.94 20.97 -16.56
CA LEU A 189 26.71 20.90 -18.01
C LEU A 189 25.52 21.76 -18.44
N TYR A 190 24.42 21.78 -17.69
CA TYR A 190 23.29 22.67 -18.00
C TYR A 190 23.65 24.15 -17.88
N VAL A 191 24.38 24.54 -16.83
CA VAL A 191 24.82 25.93 -16.64
C VAL A 191 25.77 26.36 -17.76
N THR A 192 26.73 25.51 -18.14
CA THR A 192 27.67 25.80 -19.23
C THR A 192 26.97 25.87 -20.59
N ALA A 193 25.99 25.00 -20.86
CA ALA A 193 25.17 25.07 -22.07
C ALA A 193 24.37 26.38 -22.13
N PHE A 194 23.77 26.80 -21.00
CA PHE A 194 23.04 28.07 -20.91
C PHE A 194 23.96 29.28 -21.17
N ILE A 195 25.13 29.33 -20.54
CA ILE A 195 26.11 30.41 -20.76
C ILE A 195 26.59 30.42 -22.22
N THR A 196 26.84 29.24 -22.79
CA THR A 196 27.25 29.12 -24.20
C THR A 196 26.17 29.67 -25.13
N PHE A 197 24.89 29.36 -24.87
CA PHE A 197 23.77 29.94 -25.62
C PHE A 197 23.66 31.46 -25.44
N GLN A 198 23.97 31.99 -24.25
CA GLN A 198 23.97 33.45 -24.03
C GLN A 198 25.09 34.18 -24.76
N VAL A 199 26.29 33.61 -24.76
CA VAL A 199 27.53 34.33 -25.08
C VAL A 199 28.07 34.00 -26.47
N LYS A 200 27.93 32.76 -26.95
CA LYS A 200 28.56 32.30 -28.20
C LYS A 200 27.64 32.25 -29.41
N ILE A 201 26.33 32.13 -29.21
CA ILE A 201 25.38 31.99 -30.32
C ILE A 201 24.86 33.36 -30.69
N ASP A 202 25.09 33.76 -31.94
CA ASP A 202 24.47 34.97 -32.49
C ASP A 202 22.96 34.74 -32.60
N LYS A 203 22.20 35.62 -31.95
CA LYS A 203 20.74 35.51 -31.84
C LYS A 203 20.03 36.12 -33.05
N HIS A 204 20.75 36.88 -33.89
CA HIS A 204 20.16 37.53 -35.06
C HIS A 204 19.75 36.55 -36.17
N ASP A 205 20.34 35.35 -36.19
CA ASP A 205 20.06 34.32 -37.20
C ASP A 205 18.85 33.43 -36.87
N TYR A 206 18.27 33.57 -35.67
CA TYR A 206 17.20 32.71 -35.19
C TYR A 206 15.89 33.47 -35.01
N SER A 207 14.75 32.77 -35.16
CA SER A 207 13.46 33.38 -34.91
C SER A 207 13.29 33.73 -33.42
N THR A 208 12.64 34.86 -33.13
CA THR A 208 12.34 35.29 -31.75
C THR A 208 11.60 34.20 -30.96
N THR A 209 10.78 33.40 -31.63
CA THR A 209 10.05 32.27 -31.03
C THR A 209 10.99 31.13 -30.62
N ASP A 210 11.94 30.74 -31.48
CA ASP A 210 12.91 29.67 -31.14
C ASP A 210 13.84 30.08 -30.01
N ILE A 211 14.23 31.36 -29.99
CA ILE A 211 15.01 31.95 -28.89
C ILE A 211 14.20 31.85 -27.60
N ALA A 212 12.95 32.32 -27.59
CA ALA A 212 12.08 32.27 -26.41
C ALA A 212 11.86 30.84 -25.90
N ILE A 213 11.63 29.87 -26.80
CA ILE A 213 11.48 28.44 -26.44
C ILE A 213 12.77 27.91 -25.81
N THR A 214 13.93 28.24 -26.37
CA THR A 214 15.22 27.79 -25.84
C THR A 214 15.47 28.34 -24.43
N TYR A 215 15.15 29.61 -24.18
CA TYR A 215 15.18 30.19 -22.83
C TYR A 215 14.25 29.45 -21.86
N LEU A 216 13.03 29.14 -22.31
CA LEU A 216 12.07 28.40 -21.48
C LEU A 216 12.56 26.98 -21.14
N LEU A 217 13.16 26.29 -22.10
CA LEU A 217 13.75 24.96 -21.90
C LEU A 217 14.88 24.99 -20.88
N PHE A 218 15.79 25.98 -20.97
CA PHE A 218 16.84 26.17 -19.97
C PHE A 218 16.27 26.51 -18.59
N ALA A 219 15.28 27.40 -18.51
CA ALA A 219 14.63 27.75 -17.25
C ALA A 219 13.98 26.52 -16.58
N ALA A 220 13.28 25.71 -17.35
CA ALA A 220 12.67 24.48 -16.86
C ALA A 220 13.72 23.43 -16.44
N ALA A 221 14.80 23.26 -17.21
CA ALA A 221 15.90 22.35 -16.85
C ALA A 221 16.56 22.75 -15.52
N VAL A 222 16.89 24.04 -15.35
CA VAL A 222 17.44 24.57 -14.09
C VAL A 222 16.46 24.39 -12.94
N PHE A 223 15.17 24.65 -13.16
CA PHE A 223 14.13 24.44 -12.16
C PHE A 223 14.03 22.97 -11.74
N LEU A 224 14.04 22.03 -12.69
CA LEU A 224 13.95 20.59 -12.41
C LEU A 224 15.20 20.07 -11.68
N GLU A 225 16.39 20.52 -12.04
CA GLU A 225 17.65 20.20 -11.33
C GLU A 225 17.62 20.74 -9.89
N PHE A 226 17.20 22.00 -9.70
CA PHE A 226 17.03 22.59 -8.38
C PHE A 226 15.98 21.85 -7.54
N TYR A 227 14.84 21.50 -8.14
CA TYR A 227 13.81 20.70 -7.49
C TYR A 227 14.34 19.31 -7.07
N ALA A 228 15.08 18.64 -7.95
CA ALA A 228 15.68 17.34 -7.66
C ALA A 228 16.70 17.44 -6.50
N PHE A 229 17.52 18.49 -6.47
CA PHE A 229 18.44 18.77 -5.36
C PHE A 229 17.70 19.05 -4.05
N LEU A 230 16.62 19.83 -4.10
CA LEU A 230 15.76 20.09 -2.93
C LEU A 230 15.13 18.81 -2.39
N CYS A 231 14.60 17.94 -3.26
CA CYS A 231 14.07 16.63 -2.87
C CYS A 231 15.15 15.75 -2.22
N LEU A 232 16.40 15.83 -2.70
CA LEU A 232 17.50 15.09 -2.08
C LEU A 232 17.78 15.57 -0.66
N ILE A 233 17.93 16.87 -0.45
CA ILE A 233 18.19 17.44 0.87
C ILE A 233 17.05 17.13 1.84
N LEU A 234 15.80 17.27 1.40
CA LEU A 234 14.62 17.08 2.25
C LEU A 234 14.23 15.62 2.48
N SER A 235 14.99 14.67 1.96
CA SER A 235 14.66 13.24 2.04
C SER A 235 14.90 12.60 3.41
N ASP A 236 14.25 11.46 3.61
CA ASP A 236 14.45 10.59 4.77
C ASP A 236 15.90 10.04 4.83
N TRP A 237 16.50 9.75 3.68
CA TRP A 237 17.89 9.27 3.58
C TRP A 237 18.92 10.30 4.07
N THR A 238 18.73 11.59 3.75
CA THR A 238 19.61 12.67 4.24
C THR A 238 19.48 12.84 5.75
N MET A 239 18.28 12.70 6.31
CA MET A 239 18.08 12.73 7.76
C MET A 239 18.80 11.58 8.45
N ILE A 240 18.75 10.36 7.89
CA ILE A 240 19.49 9.19 8.42
C ILE A 240 21.00 9.43 8.34
N TRP A 241 21.51 9.93 7.22
CA TRP A 241 22.93 10.26 7.07
C TRP A 241 23.40 11.30 8.10
N LEU A 242 22.60 12.34 8.37
CA LEU A 242 22.91 13.35 9.39
C LEU A 242 22.94 12.79 10.82
N ILE A 243 22.13 11.75 11.09
CA ILE A 243 22.13 11.05 12.38
C ILE A 243 23.38 10.17 12.50
N ASP A 244 23.78 9.46 11.44
CA ASP A 244 24.92 8.54 11.45
C ASP A 244 26.27 9.26 11.54
N GLU A 245 26.43 10.38 10.83
CA GLU A 245 27.61 11.27 10.91
C GLU A 245 27.63 12.11 12.21
N GLY A 246 26.64 11.91 13.09
CA GLY A 246 26.27 12.79 14.20
C GLY A 246 27.41 13.10 15.18
N GLY A 247 27.69 14.39 15.37
CA GLY A 247 28.63 14.84 16.39
C GLY A 247 28.81 16.35 16.56
N ASN A 248 28.18 17.22 15.74
CA ASN A 248 28.37 18.66 15.83
C ASN A 248 27.05 19.46 15.85
N ALA A 249 27.12 20.71 16.33
CA ALA A 249 25.93 21.57 16.47
C ALA A 249 25.28 21.92 15.12
N LEU A 250 26.06 21.92 14.03
CA LEU A 250 25.60 22.23 12.69
C LEU A 250 24.71 21.12 12.12
N THR A 251 25.13 19.86 12.21
CA THR A 251 24.31 18.72 11.73
C THR A 251 22.99 18.63 12.47
N ASN A 252 22.98 18.90 13.78
CA ASN A 252 21.76 18.94 14.59
C ASN A 252 20.82 20.09 14.18
N ALA A 253 21.36 21.27 13.89
CA ALA A 253 20.57 22.41 13.40
C ALA A 253 19.99 22.14 12.01
N ILE A 254 20.78 21.57 11.10
CA ILE A 254 20.35 21.16 9.76
C ILE A 254 19.26 20.10 9.85
N TYR A 255 19.46 19.07 10.68
CA TYR A 255 18.47 18.03 10.92
C TYR A 255 17.14 18.62 11.41
N SER A 256 17.17 19.52 12.40
CA SER A 256 15.96 20.17 12.93
C SER A 256 15.22 20.99 11.86
N LEU A 257 15.98 21.71 11.01
CA LEU A 257 15.42 22.48 9.89
C LEU A 257 14.77 21.57 8.85
N ILE A 258 15.47 20.53 8.39
CA ILE A 258 14.95 19.55 7.44
C ILE A 258 13.72 18.88 8.03
N ARG A 259 13.77 18.43 9.28
CA ARG A 259 12.65 17.76 9.94
C ARG A 259 11.39 18.63 10.02
N LYS A 260 11.55 19.95 10.19
CA LYS A 260 10.45 20.91 10.19
C LYS A 260 9.85 21.10 8.79
N LEU A 261 10.69 21.06 7.75
CA LEU A 261 10.29 21.17 6.35
C LEU A 261 9.66 19.87 5.81
N THR A 262 10.18 18.70 6.20
CA THR A 262 9.72 17.37 5.77
C THR A 262 8.63 16.80 6.68
N ARG A 263 7.85 17.65 7.37
CA ARG A 263 6.71 17.24 8.22
C ARG A 263 5.50 16.71 7.41
N SER A 264 5.72 16.20 6.21
CA SER A 264 4.68 15.64 5.36
C SER A 264 4.21 14.28 5.91
N LYS A 265 2.93 13.99 5.68
CA LYS A 265 2.37 12.66 5.96
C LYS A 265 3.04 11.66 5.01
N ARG A 266 3.70 10.62 5.54
CA ARG A 266 4.35 9.55 4.74
C ARG A 266 3.36 8.58 4.12
N TRP A 267 2.17 8.50 4.73
CA TRP A 267 1.02 7.75 4.24
C TRP A 267 -0.23 8.61 4.35
N SER A 268 -1.18 8.43 3.43
CA SER A 268 -2.44 9.17 3.43
C SER A 268 -3.28 8.93 4.70
N ARG A 269 -3.05 7.80 5.39
CA ARG A 269 -3.87 7.29 6.50
C ARG A 269 -5.34 7.17 6.14
N SER A 270 -5.62 6.86 4.88
CA SER A 270 -6.98 6.60 4.38
C SER A 270 -7.07 5.16 3.91
N ILE A 271 -8.19 4.51 4.20
CA ILE A 271 -8.52 3.18 3.69
C ILE A 271 -9.59 3.30 2.62
N SER A 272 -9.44 2.48 1.59
CA SER A 272 -10.41 2.34 0.51
C SER A 272 -11.61 1.55 1.02
N GLN A 273 -12.82 2.04 0.79
CA GLN A 273 -14.05 1.35 1.14
C GLN A 273 -14.79 0.99 -0.14
N TYR A 274 -15.31 -0.23 -0.18
CA TYR A 274 -16.20 -0.67 -1.23
C TYR A 274 -17.54 -1.02 -0.61
N ASN A 275 -18.51 -0.15 -0.84
CA ASN A 275 -19.88 -0.40 -0.46
C ASN A 275 -20.58 -1.07 -1.65
N LEU A 276 -21.06 -2.30 -1.45
CA LEU A 276 -21.77 -3.06 -2.47
C LEU A 276 -23.04 -2.36 -2.96
N ILE A 277 -23.70 -1.59 -2.07
CA ILE A 277 -24.94 -0.86 -2.38
C ILE A 277 -24.66 0.27 -3.37
N SER A 278 -23.64 1.10 -3.15
CA SER A 278 -23.36 2.24 -4.05
C SER A 278 -22.96 1.82 -5.45
N TYR A 279 -22.21 0.71 -5.57
CA TYR A 279 -21.81 0.17 -6.88
C TYR A 279 -22.98 -0.45 -7.65
N SER A 280 -23.93 -1.08 -6.96
CA SER A 280 -25.12 -1.70 -7.58
C SER A 280 -26.06 -0.68 -8.25
N PHE A 281 -25.80 0.63 -8.09
CA PHE A 281 -26.54 1.71 -8.76
C PHE A 281 -25.77 2.38 -9.89
N GLU A 282 -24.51 2.00 -10.15
CA GLU A 282 -23.64 2.70 -11.10
C GLU A 282 -23.33 1.83 -12.32
N SER A 283 -23.68 2.35 -13.50
CA SER A 283 -23.54 1.67 -14.79
C SER A 283 -22.10 1.22 -15.07
N GLU A 284 -21.91 -0.02 -15.54
CA GLU A 284 -20.59 -0.49 -15.99
C GLU A 284 -19.98 0.47 -17.03
N PRO A 285 -18.65 0.69 -16.99
CA PRO A 285 -17.98 1.50 -17.99
C PRO A 285 -18.19 0.89 -19.39
N SER A 286 -18.54 1.73 -20.37
CA SER A 286 -18.74 1.26 -21.75
C SER A 286 -17.54 0.46 -22.26
N LYS A 287 -17.77 -0.59 -23.08
CA LYS A 287 -16.73 -1.45 -23.67
C LYS A 287 -15.57 -0.70 -24.35
N CYS A 288 -15.81 0.54 -24.78
CA CYS A 288 -14.78 1.42 -25.34
C CYS A 288 -13.67 1.74 -24.31
N PHE A 289 -14.02 1.91 -23.03
CA PHE A 289 -13.04 2.18 -21.96
C PHE A 289 -12.20 0.96 -21.60
N GLU A 290 -12.73 -0.25 -21.79
CA GLU A 290 -11.98 -1.51 -21.62
C GLU A 290 -10.92 -1.66 -22.72
N LEU A 291 -11.25 -1.31 -23.97
CA LEU A 291 -10.31 -1.30 -25.09
C LEU A 291 -9.17 -0.27 -24.89
N LEU A 292 -9.45 0.83 -24.19
CA LEU A 292 -8.49 1.89 -23.89
C LEU A 292 -7.69 1.63 -22.59
N GLY A 293 -7.93 0.53 -21.87
CA GLY A 293 -7.26 0.21 -20.60
C GLY A 293 -7.60 1.18 -19.44
N ILE A 294 -8.77 1.81 -19.49
CA ILE A 294 -9.23 2.83 -18.52
C ILE A 294 -10.22 2.24 -17.50
N ASP A 295 -10.67 1.00 -17.71
CA ASP A 295 -11.65 0.32 -16.86
C ASP A 295 -11.18 0.23 -15.39
N GLU A 296 -9.92 -0.13 -15.16
CA GLU A 296 -9.31 -0.19 -13.83
C GLU A 296 -9.26 1.19 -13.15
N MET A 297 -9.09 2.27 -13.92
CA MET A 297 -9.13 3.64 -13.39
C MET A 297 -10.55 4.03 -13.03
N MET A 298 -11.53 3.75 -13.89
CA MET A 298 -12.95 3.99 -13.62
C MET A 298 -13.39 3.24 -12.36
N ARG A 299 -13.01 1.97 -12.19
CA ARG A 299 -13.28 1.21 -10.96
C ARG A 299 -12.70 1.89 -9.71
N GLN A 300 -11.51 2.51 -9.82
CA GLN A 300 -10.90 3.26 -8.71
C GLN A 300 -11.53 4.63 -8.43
N LEU A 301 -12.23 5.24 -9.38
CA LEU A 301 -12.97 6.49 -9.16
C LEU A 301 -14.16 6.31 -8.21
N HIS A 302 -14.77 5.13 -8.23
CA HIS A 302 -15.94 4.78 -7.42
C HIS A 302 -15.57 4.23 -6.03
N VAL A 303 -14.28 4.13 -5.72
CA VAL A 303 -13.82 3.68 -4.40
C VAL A 303 -13.87 4.85 -3.43
N ASN A 304 -14.74 4.76 -2.44
CA ASN A 304 -14.78 5.73 -1.34
C ASN A 304 -13.50 5.60 -0.49
N ARG A 305 -13.06 6.69 0.14
CA ARG A 305 -11.92 6.68 1.04
C ARG A 305 -12.31 7.26 2.39
N LYS A 306 -12.01 6.51 3.45
CA LYS A 306 -12.26 6.92 4.83
C LYS A 306 -10.94 7.06 5.57
N ASP A 307 -10.78 8.14 6.32
CA ASP A 307 -9.61 8.34 7.15
C ASP A 307 -9.59 7.29 8.27
N LEU A 308 -8.41 6.68 8.46
CA LEU A 308 -8.18 5.70 9.49
C LEU A 308 -8.08 6.42 10.84
N ASN A 309 -9.12 6.29 11.66
CA ASN A 309 -9.13 6.83 13.01
C ASN A 309 -8.06 6.13 13.88
N GLY A 310 -7.48 6.87 14.82
CA GLY A 310 -6.52 6.35 15.79
C GLY A 310 -7.10 5.25 16.69
N GLU A 311 -8.42 5.22 16.90
CA GLU A 311 -9.10 4.12 17.59
C GLU A 311 -8.93 2.80 16.84
N LEU A 312 -9.15 2.79 15.52
CA LEU A 312 -9.01 1.58 14.70
C LEU A 312 -7.56 1.10 14.64
N GLN A 313 -6.60 2.03 14.55
CA GLN A 313 -5.18 1.70 14.71
C GLN A 313 -4.90 1.04 16.07
N GLY A 314 -5.49 1.58 17.13
CA GLY A 314 -5.44 1.03 18.49
C GLY A 314 -5.93 -0.41 18.56
N LEU A 315 -7.13 -0.66 18.03
CA LEU A 315 -7.75 -1.98 18.05
C LEU A 315 -6.95 -3.03 17.29
N ILE A 316 -6.50 -2.71 16.07
CA ILE A 316 -5.68 -3.62 15.27
C ILE A 316 -4.36 -3.92 15.99
N PHE A 317 -3.67 -2.88 16.47
CA PHE A 317 -2.36 -3.06 17.09
C PHE A 317 -2.44 -3.85 18.40
N GLU A 318 -3.41 -3.56 19.28
CA GLU A 318 -3.57 -4.31 20.53
C GLU A 318 -3.96 -5.76 20.26
N HIS A 319 -4.83 -6.04 19.28
CA HIS A 319 -5.15 -7.42 18.90
C HIS A 319 -3.90 -8.20 18.45
N LEU A 320 -3.07 -7.62 17.57
CA LEU A 320 -1.82 -8.24 17.14
C LEU A 320 -0.83 -8.41 18.29
N ARG A 321 -0.73 -7.41 19.17
CA ARG A 321 0.15 -7.43 20.33
C ARG A 321 -0.25 -8.51 21.33
N GLU A 322 -1.53 -8.68 21.61
CA GLU A 322 -2.05 -9.76 22.45
C GLU A 322 -1.74 -11.13 21.85
N LYS A 323 -1.92 -11.28 20.54
CA LYS A 323 -1.59 -12.50 19.79
C LYS A 323 -0.10 -12.84 19.88
N SER A 324 0.76 -11.83 19.76
CA SER A 324 2.21 -11.94 19.94
C SER A 324 2.60 -12.30 21.38
N LYS A 325 1.94 -11.74 22.40
CA LYS A 325 2.20 -12.06 23.82
C LYS A 325 1.87 -13.52 24.13
N LYS A 326 0.71 -14.02 23.70
CA LYS A 326 0.31 -15.42 23.91
C LYS A 326 1.37 -16.39 23.35
N MET A 327 1.86 -16.12 22.15
CA MET A 327 2.93 -16.92 21.53
C MET A 327 4.24 -16.92 22.31
N LYS A 328 4.55 -15.82 23.03
CA LYS A 328 5.74 -15.72 23.86
C LYS A 328 5.59 -16.49 25.17
N ASP A 329 4.44 -16.36 25.81
CA ASP A 329 4.16 -16.98 27.11
C ASP A 329 4.10 -18.51 27.00
N ASP A 330 3.59 -19.02 25.89
CA ASP A 330 3.53 -20.46 25.62
C ASP A 330 4.88 -21.07 25.16
N LEU A 331 5.96 -20.26 25.06
CA LEU A 331 7.26 -20.64 24.45
C LEU A 331 7.17 -21.11 22.98
N ASN A 332 5.98 -21.02 22.38
CA ASN A 332 5.64 -21.41 21.01
C ASN A 332 6.25 -20.51 19.94
N PHE A 333 7.01 -19.49 20.33
CA PHE A 333 7.75 -18.64 19.41
C PHE A 333 8.65 -19.44 18.45
N PHE A 334 9.12 -20.62 18.85
CA PHE A 334 9.96 -21.47 18.01
C PHE A 334 9.22 -22.63 17.32
N ASP A 335 7.97 -22.92 17.71
CA ASP A 335 7.16 -23.96 17.07
C ASP A 335 6.45 -23.40 15.84
N LYS A 336 6.85 -23.90 14.66
CA LYS A 336 6.28 -23.52 13.37
C LYS A 336 4.80 -23.86 13.28
N ASN A 337 4.35 -24.99 13.85
CA ASN A 337 2.96 -25.45 13.73
C ASN A 337 2.01 -24.59 14.57
N ASP A 338 2.40 -24.27 15.81
CA ASP A 338 1.59 -23.40 16.67
C ASP A 338 1.58 -21.97 16.15
N ARG A 339 2.71 -21.49 15.60
CA ARG A 339 2.78 -20.19 14.94
C ARG A 339 1.87 -20.10 13.73
N SER A 340 1.94 -21.08 12.82
CA SER A 340 1.09 -21.11 11.64
C SER A 340 -0.38 -21.19 12.02
N LYS A 341 -0.73 -21.99 13.05
CA LYS A 341 -2.10 -22.08 13.55
C LYS A 341 -2.63 -20.72 14.02
N ILE A 342 -1.83 -20.00 14.81
CA ILE A 342 -2.18 -18.66 15.31
C ILE A 342 -2.34 -17.69 14.12
N ILE A 343 -1.39 -17.65 13.19
CA ILE A 343 -1.43 -16.75 12.02
C ILE A 343 -2.61 -17.09 11.08
N SER A 344 -2.99 -18.37 10.98
CA SER A 344 -4.09 -18.85 10.13
C SER A 344 -5.48 -18.56 10.69
N GLN A 345 -5.60 -18.05 11.91
CA GLN A 345 -6.89 -17.67 12.46
C GLN A 345 -7.49 -16.50 11.68
N ARG A 346 -8.74 -16.63 11.23
CA ARG A 346 -9.47 -15.64 10.41
C ARG A 346 -10.88 -15.35 10.93
N GLY A 347 -11.07 -15.47 12.23
CA GLY A 347 -12.30 -15.30 12.98
C GLY A 347 -12.55 -16.45 13.96
N ASP A 348 -12.03 -17.63 13.66
CA ASP A 348 -12.10 -18.84 14.49
C ASP A 348 -11.39 -18.69 15.83
N GLY A 349 -10.31 -17.89 15.92
CA GLY A 349 -9.65 -17.58 17.18
C GLY A 349 -10.54 -16.79 18.13
N VAL A 350 -11.31 -15.83 17.61
CA VAL A 350 -12.33 -15.10 18.39
C VAL A 350 -13.45 -16.03 18.83
N LEU A 351 -13.96 -16.85 17.91
CA LEU A 351 -15.07 -17.76 18.17
C LEU A 351 -14.72 -18.85 19.19
N GLU A 352 -13.47 -19.33 19.19
CA GLU A 352 -12.95 -20.27 20.18
C GLU A 352 -12.94 -19.63 21.58
N ARG A 353 -12.45 -18.38 21.70
CA ARG A 353 -12.45 -17.64 22.98
C ARG A 353 -13.85 -17.41 23.55
N GLU A 354 -14.84 -17.20 22.69
CA GLU A 354 -16.23 -16.97 23.07
C GLU A 354 -17.04 -18.27 23.27
N GLY A 355 -16.43 -19.44 23.03
CA GLY A 355 -17.07 -20.76 23.16
C GLY A 355 -18.08 -21.08 22.05
N LEU A 356 -18.00 -20.41 20.91
CA LEU A 356 -18.98 -20.47 19.80
C LEU A 356 -18.39 -21.08 18.52
N LEU A 357 -17.17 -21.61 18.57
CA LEU A 357 -16.49 -22.13 17.39
C LEU A 357 -17.31 -23.16 16.63
N LEU A 358 -17.92 -24.14 17.33
CA LEU A 358 -18.71 -25.21 16.69
C LEU A 358 -19.89 -24.67 15.88
N ASP A 359 -20.53 -23.59 16.33
CA ASP A 359 -21.72 -23.04 15.68
C ASP A 359 -21.42 -22.15 14.47
N PHE A 360 -20.20 -21.61 14.39
CA PHE A 360 -19.77 -20.61 13.41
C PHE A 360 -18.60 -21.07 12.52
N LYS A 361 -18.03 -22.25 12.74
CA LYS A 361 -16.90 -22.77 11.95
C LYS A 361 -17.19 -22.82 10.44
N TRP A 362 -18.44 -23.12 10.10
CA TRP A 362 -18.94 -23.23 8.72
C TRP A 362 -18.80 -21.93 7.90
N CYS A 363 -18.79 -20.76 8.57
CA CYS A 363 -18.68 -19.45 7.94
C CYS A 363 -17.29 -18.81 8.08
N THR A 364 -16.32 -19.52 8.67
CA THR A 364 -14.93 -19.05 8.80
C THR A 364 -13.97 -20.01 8.13
N THR A 365 -13.64 -21.16 8.74
CA THR A 365 -12.56 -22.07 8.27
C THR A 365 -13.01 -23.15 7.29
N GLU A 366 -14.30 -23.50 7.25
CA GLU A 366 -14.81 -24.58 6.38
C GLU A 366 -15.29 -24.10 4.99
N VAL A 367 -14.97 -22.86 4.63
CA VAL A 367 -15.39 -22.22 3.38
C VAL A 367 -14.22 -21.42 2.78
N GLU A 368 -14.23 -21.13 1.48
CA GLU A 368 -13.22 -20.24 0.88
C GLU A 368 -13.22 -18.85 1.56
N PHE A 369 -12.05 -18.19 1.65
CA PHE A 369 -11.93 -16.95 2.41
C PHE A 369 -12.76 -15.82 1.80
N SER A 370 -12.79 -15.72 0.48
CA SER A 370 -13.64 -14.81 -0.29
C SER A 370 -15.12 -14.98 0.04
N ARG A 371 -15.62 -16.21 0.07
CA ARG A 371 -16.99 -16.52 0.45
C ARG A 371 -17.26 -16.21 1.93
N SER A 372 -16.29 -16.44 2.82
CA SER A 372 -16.36 -16.01 4.22
C SER A 372 -16.49 -14.48 4.33
N ILE A 373 -15.65 -13.70 3.66
CA ILE A 373 -15.71 -12.23 3.66
C ILE A 373 -17.09 -11.75 3.22
N LEU A 374 -17.61 -12.31 2.14
CA LEU A 374 -18.90 -11.91 1.59
C LEU A 374 -20.06 -12.23 2.55
N VAL A 375 -20.10 -13.45 3.12
CA VAL A 375 -21.14 -13.86 4.09
C VAL A 375 -21.11 -12.94 5.32
N TRP A 376 -19.93 -12.69 5.88
CA TRP A 376 -19.77 -11.83 7.04
C TRP A 376 -20.09 -10.38 6.75
N HIS A 377 -19.77 -9.85 5.57
CA HIS A 377 -20.07 -8.47 5.20
C HIS A 377 -21.57 -8.24 5.14
N LEU A 378 -22.30 -9.09 4.41
CA LEU A 378 -23.75 -8.98 4.30
C LEU A 378 -24.45 -9.21 5.65
N ALA A 379 -23.98 -10.17 6.46
CA ALA A 379 -24.52 -10.37 7.80
C ALA A 379 -24.25 -9.17 8.73
N THR A 380 -23.07 -8.54 8.63
CA THR A 380 -22.71 -7.34 9.40
C THR A 380 -23.60 -6.15 9.02
N GLU A 381 -23.81 -5.92 7.73
CA GLU A 381 -24.73 -4.88 7.24
C GLU A 381 -26.15 -5.13 7.74
N PHE A 382 -26.62 -6.38 7.68
CA PHE A 382 -27.95 -6.74 8.16
C PHE A 382 -28.12 -6.47 9.66
N CYS A 383 -27.17 -6.93 10.49
CA CYS A 383 -27.19 -6.66 11.93
C CYS A 383 -27.19 -5.16 12.24
N TYR A 384 -26.43 -4.36 11.47
CA TYR A 384 -26.43 -2.90 11.60
C TYR A 384 -27.80 -2.29 11.31
N ILE A 385 -28.46 -2.69 10.22
CA ILE A 385 -29.79 -2.15 9.86
C ILE A 385 -30.81 -2.49 10.94
N VAL A 386 -30.86 -3.74 11.40
CA VAL A 386 -31.78 -4.19 12.46
C VAL A 386 -31.56 -3.44 13.77
N ASP A 387 -30.30 -3.27 14.20
CA ASP A 387 -29.99 -2.59 15.45
C ASP A 387 -30.22 -1.08 15.37
N LYS A 388 -30.01 -0.48 14.19
CA LYS A 388 -30.28 0.95 13.91
C LYS A 388 -31.77 1.29 14.01
N GLU A 389 -32.65 0.36 13.61
CA GLU A 389 -34.09 0.55 13.77
C GLU A 389 -34.55 0.34 15.22
N ARG A 390 -33.89 -0.55 15.97
CA ARG A 390 -34.23 -0.83 17.38
C ARG A 390 -33.68 0.19 18.37
N SER A 391 -32.64 0.94 18.02
CA SER A 391 -31.96 1.88 18.92
C SER A 391 -31.13 2.92 18.15
N SER A 392 -30.89 4.12 18.71
CA SER A 392 -30.05 5.18 18.10
C SER A 392 -28.54 4.87 18.11
N VAL A 393 -28.16 3.59 18.05
CA VAL A 393 -26.81 3.07 18.26
C VAL A 393 -26.03 3.00 16.94
N SER A 394 -26.01 4.12 16.20
CA SER A 394 -25.38 4.17 14.86
C SER A 394 -23.85 4.18 14.91
N THR A 395 -23.24 4.74 15.97
CA THR A 395 -21.78 4.94 16.07
C THR A 395 -21.02 3.67 16.46
N LYS A 396 -21.68 2.70 17.10
CA LYS A 396 -21.02 1.50 17.62
C LYS A 396 -20.54 0.55 16.52
N TYR A 397 -21.29 0.45 15.41
CA TYR A 397 -20.96 -0.40 14.27
C TYR A 397 -19.94 0.22 13.31
N GLU A 398 -19.58 1.49 13.50
CA GLU A 398 -18.79 2.24 12.54
C GLU A 398 -17.48 1.54 12.19
N THR A 399 -16.78 0.99 13.18
CA THR A 399 -15.53 0.24 12.98
C THR A 399 -15.74 -1.07 12.23
N SER A 400 -16.77 -1.84 12.58
CA SER A 400 -17.08 -3.13 11.94
C SER A 400 -17.47 -2.94 10.47
N ILE A 401 -18.33 -1.97 10.18
CA ILE A 401 -18.71 -1.62 8.80
C ILE A 401 -17.48 -1.16 8.03
N CYS A 402 -16.68 -0.27 8.64
CA CYS A 402 -15.46 0.26 8.03
C CYS A 402 -14.49 -0.83 7.60
N LEU A 403 -14.24 -1.82 8.47
CA LEU A 403 -13.40 -2.98 8.15
C LEU A 403 -14.05 -3.91 7.14
N SER A 404 -15.37 -4.14 7.22
CA SER A 404 -16.08 -5.00 6.28
C SER A 404 -16.04 -4.45 4.85
N GLU A 405 -16.26 -3.14 4.68
CA GLU A 405 -16.18 -2.44 3.38
C GLU A 405 -14.74 -2.40 2.85
N TYR A 406 -13.74 -2.35 3.75
CA TYR A 406 -12.32 -2.47 3.37
C TYR A 406 -12.00 -3.88 2.85
N MET A 407 -12.47 -4.93 3.53
CA MET A 407 -12.27 -6.31 3.09
C MET A 407 -13.01 -6.60 1.78
N MET A 408 -14.22 -6.04 1.60
CA MET A 408 -14.92 -6.08 0.32
C MET A 408 -14.17 -5.34 -0.79
N TYR A 409 -13.55 -4.19 -0.51
CA TYR A 409 -12.69 -3.50 -1.47
C TYR A 409 -11.53 -4.40 -1.90
N LEU A 410 -10.86 -5.04 -0.94
CA LEU A 410 -9.77 -5.96 -1.27
C LEU A 410 -10.27 -7.11 -2.13
N LEU A 411 -11.44 -7.66 -1.79
CA LEU A 411 -12.03 -8.78 -2.52
C LEU A 411 -12.38 -8.43 -3.97
N VAL A 412 -13.01 -7.27 -4.21
CA VAL A 412 -13.51 -6.91 -5.55
C VAL A 412 -12.45 -6.23 -6.41
N ILE A 413 -11.65 -5.32 -5.82
CA ILE A 413 -10.73 -4.44 -6.54
C ILE A 413 -9.27 -4.92 -6.45
N ARG A 414 -8.91 -5.70 -5.42
CA ARG A 414 -7.54 -6.16 -5.18
C ARG A 414 -7.44 -7.66 -4.85
N PRO A 415 -8.06 -8.54 -5.64
CA PRO A 415 -8.13 -9.97 -5.29
C PRO A 415 -6.76 -10.65 -5.19
N ASN A 416 -5.77 -10.15 -5.93
CA ASN A 416 -4.39 -10.65 -5.85
C ASN A 416 -3.79 -10.52 -4.43
N MET A 417 -4.24 -9.56 -3.64
CA MET A 417 -3.81 -9.38 -2.24
C MET A 417 -4.44 -10.42 -1.29
N LEU A 418 -5.50 -11.10 -1.71
CA LEU A 418 -6.15 -12.17 -0.93
C LEU A 418 -5.75 -13.57 -1.41
N SER A 419 -4.91 -13.67 -2.44
CA SER A 419 -4.43 -14.94 -3.02
C SER A 419 -5.55 -15.91 -3.49
N GLU A 420 -6.73 -15.40 -3.86
CA GLU A 420 -7.86 -16.24 -4.27
C GLU A 420 -8.37 -15.95 -5.68
N THR A 421 -8.76 -17.02 -6.39
CA THR A 421 -9.37 -16.92 -7.73
C THR A 421 -10.87 -16.76 -7.58
N LEU A 422 -11.39 -15.66 -8.11
CA LEU A 422 -12.69 -15.07 -7.84
C LEU A 422 -13.89 -15.77 -8.52
N ARG A 423 -14.04 -17.10 -8.42
CA ARG A 423 -15.14 -17.83 -9.09
C ARG A 423 -16.52 -17.41 -8.56
N ASP A 424 -16.68 -17.29 -7.25
CA ASP A 424 -17.98 -16.98 -6.61
C ASP A 424 -18.49 -15.54 -6.88
N LEU A 425 -17.58 -14.59 -7.13
CA LEU A 425 -17.97 -13.21 -7.45
C LEU A 425 -18.31 -13.01 -8.92
N GLN A 426 -17.85 -13.88 -9.84
CA GLN A 426 -18.31 -13.86 -11.23
C GLN A 426 -19.81 -14.17 -11.30
N ASP A 427 -20.30 -15.12 -10.48
CA ASP A 427 -21.71 -15.48 -10.39
C ASP A 427 -22.58 -14.34 -9.82
N LEU A 428 -22.08 -13.58 -8.84
CA LEU A 428 -22.77 -12.40 -8.30
C LEU A 428 -22.71 -11.20 -9.24
N LYS A 429 -21.58 -11.01 -9.94
CA LYS A 429 -21.44 -9.95 -10.95
C LYS A 429 -22.32 -10.20 -12.18
N GLN A 430 -22.66 -11.46 -12.46
CA GLN A 430 -23.53 -11.86 -13.56
C GLN A 430 -25.04 -11.74 -13.21
N ARG A 431 -25.39 -11.62 -11.91
CA ARG A 431 -26.77 -11.39 -11.42
C ARG A 431 -26.99 -9.91 -11.09
N ARG A 432 -27.66 -9.20 -12.00
CA ARG A 432 -27.95 -7.74 -11.97
C ARG A 432 -28.65 -7.25 -10.69
N ASP A 433 -28.35 -5.98 -10.37
CA ASP A 433 -28.98 -4.90 -9.58
C ASP A 433 -30.32 -5.12 -8.85
N GLU A 434 -31.25 -5.91 -9.39
CA GLU A 434 -32.56 -6.17 -8.76
C GLU A 434 -32.47 -7.22 -7.63
N GLU A 435 -31.49 -8.13 -7.70
CA GLU A 435 -31.41 -9.27 -6.78
C GLU A 435 -30.88 -8.87 -5.39
N TYR A 436 -29.93 -7.93 -5.24
CA TYR A 436 -29.36 -7.51 -3.94
C TYR A 436 -30.39 -6.83 -3.01
N GLN A 437 -31.12 -5.84 -3.54
CA GLN A 437 -32.18 -5.16 -2.80
C GLN A 437 -33.39 -6.08 -2.56
N SER A 438 -33.69 -6.99 -3.50
CA SER A 438 -34.69 -8.03 -3.26
C SER A 438 -34.22 -9.03 -2.21
N THR A 439 -32.93 -9.33 -2.14
CA THR A 439 -32.29 -10.23 -1.18
C THR A 439 -32.32 -9.63 0.21
N LEU A 440 -31.93 -8.37 0.39
CA LEU A 440 -32.04 -7.69 1.68
C LEU A 440 -33.51 -7.61 2.13
N ARG A 441 -34.45 -7.33 1.21
CA ARG A 441 -35.90 -7.35 1.50
C ARG A 441 -36.44 -8.75 1.80
N GLN A 442 -35.96 -9.78 1.12
CA GLN A 442 -36.31 -11.18 1.37
C GLN A 442 -35.74 -11.65 2.71
N LEU A 443 -34.46 -11.37 3.01
CA LEU A 443 -33.84 -11.61 4.31
C LEU A 443 -34.59 -10.90 5.43
N TRP A 444 -35.04 -9.67 5.18
CA TRP A 444 -35.89 -8.92 6.09
C TRP A 444 -37.23 -9.61 6.36
N GLY A 445 -37.90 -10.11 5.32
CA GLY A 445 -39.14 -10.89 5.45
C GLY A 445 -38.94 -12.26 6.10
N LEU A 446 -37.85 -12.95 5.78
CA LEU A 446 -37.50 -14.28 6.29
C LEU A 446 -37.12 -14.24 7.77
N THR A 447 -36.43 -13.20 8.24
CA THR A 447 -36.04 -13.07 9.65
C THR A 447 -37.20 -12.69 10.57
N GLN A 448 -38.26 -12.06 10.04
CA GLN A 448 -39.50 -11.79 10.79
C GLN A 448 -40.39 -13.03 10.95
N THR A 449 -40.20 -14.07 10.12
CA THR A 449 -40.97 -15.31 10.15
C THR A 449 -40.15 -16.43 10.80
N LEU A 450 -40.35 -16.65 12.10
CA LEU A 450 -39.84 -17.83 12.83
C LEU A 450 -40.93 -18.91 12.83
N PRO A 451 -40.61 -20.16 12.45
CA PRO A 451 -39.76 -21.03 13.29
C PRO A 451 -38.63 -21.78 12.56
N ASN A 452 -37.60 -22.18 13.32
CA ASN A 452 -36.51 -23.07 12.90
C ASN A 452 -37.00 -24.50 12.66
N SER A 453 -36.53 -25.13 11.58
CA SER A 453 -36.59 -26.59 11.42
C SER A 453 -35.33 -27.21 10.81
N GLU A 454 -34.40 -26.44 10.22
CA GLU A 454 -33.23 -27.03 9.55
C GLU A 454 -32.14 -27.35 10.58
N SER A 455 -31.80 -28.64 10.70
CA SER A 455 -30.72 -29.12 11.58
C SER A 455 -29.35 -28.61 11.09
N HIS A 456 -28.34 -28.58 11.98
CA HIS A 456 -26.98 -28.17 11.61
C HIS A 456 -26.42 -29.04 10.47
N ASP A 457 -26.63 -30.35 10.54
CA ASP A 457 -26.13 -31.31 9.55
C ASP A 457 -26.81 -31.18 8.19
N GLU A 458 -28.10 -30.83 8.16
CA GLU A 458 -28.83 -30.58 6.92
C GLU A 458 -28.34 -29.29 6.25
N PHE A 459 -28.19 -28.22 7.02
CA PHE A 459 -27.60 -26.99 6.50
C PHE A 459 -26.18 -27.21 5.97
N GLN A 460 -25.31 -27.90 6.70
CA GLN A 460 -23.92 -28.06 6.31
C GLN A 460 -23.77 -28.90 5.02
N ARG A 461 -24.61 -29.93 4.85
CA ARG A 461 -24.69 -30.67 3.58
C ARG A 461 -25.06 -29.76 2.43
N ARG A 462 -26.09 -28.92 2.61
CA ARG A 462 -26.56 -28.00 1.58
C ARG A 462 -25.56 -26.87 1.30
N TRP A 463 -24.92 -26.33 2.33
CA TRP A 463 -23.93 -25.25 2.20
C TRP A 463 -22.73 -25.66 1.35
N LYS A 464 -22.33 -26.93 1.43
CA LYS A 464 -21.27 -27.51 0.59
C LYS A 464 -21.68 -27.70 -0.86
N THR A 465 -22.97 -27.91 -1.14
CA THR A 465 -23.48 -28.17 -2.50
C THR A 465 -24.07 -26.94 -3.19
N GLU A 466 -24.63 -26.00 -2.43
CA GLU A 466 -25.26 -24.79 -2.95
C GLU A 466 -24.19 -23.70 -3.15
N THR A 467 -24.19 -23.11 -4.34
CA THR A 467 -23.34 -21.96 -4.68
C THR A 467 -23.89 -20.65 -4.08
N SER A 468 -25.18 -20.62 -3.70
CA SER A 468 -25.80 -19.41 -3.16
C SER A 468 -25.23 -19.03 -1.80
N VAL A 469 -24.76 -17.78 -1.71
CA VAL A 469 -24.22 -17.18 -0.50
C VAL A 469 -25.33 -16.77 0.48
N LEU A 470 -26.54 -16.52 -0.03
CA LEU A 470 -27.66 -15.93 0.71
C LEU A 470 -28.13 -16.77 1.89
N ARG A 471 -28.15 -18.09 1.73
CA ARG A 471 -28.53 -19.01 2.82
C ARG A 471 -27.54 -18.93 3.99
N GLY A 472 -26.25 -18.78 3.68
CA GLY A 472 -25.22 -18.55 4.68
C GLY A 472 -25.43 -17.21 5.38
N VAL A 473 -25.68 -16.13 4.63
CA VAL A 473 -25.97 -14.80 5.19
C VAL A 473 -27.14 -14.86 6.15
N GLU A 474 -28.25 -15.50 5.74
CA GLU A 474 -29.44 -15.65 6.57
C GLU A 474 -29.13 -16.37 7.89
N ARG A 475 -28.45 -17.52 7.81
CA ARG A 475 -28.08 -18.30 8.99
C ARG A 475 -27.16 -17.53 9.92
N LEU A 476 -26.11 -16.91 9.38
CA LEU A 476 -25.15 -16.14 10.17
C LEU A 476 -25.82 -14.94 10.84
N ALA A 477 -26.61 -14.17 10.09
CA ALA A 477 -27.33 -13.01 10.62
C ALA A 477 -28.28 -13.41 11.76
N ARG A 478 -29.03 -14.52 11.61
CA ARG A 478 -29.88 -15.07 12.68
C ARG A 478 -29.05 -15.46 13.91
N GLN A 479 -27.96 -16.21 13.73
CA GLN A 479 -27.09 -16.63 14.83
C GLN A 479 -26.50 -15.42 15.59
N LEU A 480 -26.09 -14.36 14.87
CA LEU A 480 -25.59 -13.14 15.47
C LEU A 480 -26.68 -12.35 16.20
N LEU A 481 -27.90 -12.28 15.66
CA LEU A 481 -29.03 -11.57 16.27
C LEU A 481 -29.56 -12.25 17.54
N LEU A 482 -29.31 -13.56 17.73
CA LEU A 482 -29.61 -14.27 18.98
C LEU A 482 -28.68 -13.86 20.14
N LEU A 483 -27.52 -13.29 19.84
CA LEU A 483 -26.60 -12.79 20.85
C LEU A 483 -27.07 -11.44 21.41
N GLU A 484 -26.65 -11.15 22.63
CA GLU A 484 -26.81 -9.81 23.21
C GLU A 484 -26.12 -8.74 22.34
N SER A 485 -26.70 -7.55 22.25
CA SER A 485 -26.24 -6.48 21.33
C SER A 485 -24.76 -6.12 21.50
N GLU A 486 -24.30 -5.93 22.75
CA GLU A 486 -22.89 -5.62 23.04
C GLU A 486 -21.95 -6.78 22.67
N LYS A 487 -22.36 -8.02 23.01
CA LYS A 487 -21.58 -9.23 22.70
C LYS A 487 -21.47 -9.45 21.19
N ARG A 488 -22.59 -9.30 20.46
CA ARG A 488 -22.63 -9.37 18.98
C ARG A 488 -21.67 -8.37 18.37
N LEU A 489 -21.77 -7.10 18.75
CA LEU A 489 -20.94 -6.04 18.19
C LEU A 489 -19.46 -6.31 18.42
N LYS A 490 -19.10 -6.66 19.66
CA LYS A 490 -17.71 -6.99 20.02
C LYS A 490 -17.19 -8.15 19.18
N MET A 491 -17.97 -9.23 19.04
CA MET A 491 -17.61 -10.39 18.22
C MET A 491 -17.39 -10.01 16.76
N ILE A 492 -18.34 -9.33 16.12
CA ILE A 492 -18.24 -8.94 14.71
C ILE A 492 -16.97 -8.10 14.50
N LYS A 493 -16.72 -7.14 15.39
CA LYS A 493 -15.54 -6.27 15.33
C LYS A 493 -14.24 -7.06 15.42
N GLU A 494 -14.12 -7.98 16.37
CA GLU A 494 -12.92 -8.79 16.55
C GLU A 494 -12.70 -9.76 15.39
N VAL A 495 -13.77 -10.36 14.85
CA VAL A 495 -13.69 -11.25 13.67
C VAL A 495 -13.15 -10.48 12.47
N TRP A 496 -13.62 -9.26 12.21
CA TRP A 496 -13.10 -8.44 11.12
C TRP A 496 -11.63 -8.07 11.29
N ILE A 497 -11.19 -7.75 12.51
CA ILE A 497 -9.76 -7.48 12.78
C ILE A 497 -8.92 -8.72 12.50
N GLU A 498 -9.41 -9.91 12.89
CA GLU A 498 -8.72 -11.17 12.66
C GLU A 498 -8.68 -11.54 11.17
N MET A 499 -9.75 -11.29 10.41
CA MET A 499 -9.75 -11.44 8.95
C MET A 499 -8.76 -10.51 8.24
N VAL A 500 -8.62 -9.25 8.71
CA VAL A 500 -7.61 -8.31 8.18
C VAL A 500 -6.20 -8.81 8.48
N ALA A 501 -5.94 -9.30 9.69
CA ALA A 501 -4.65 -9.88 10.07
C ALA A 501 -4.33 -11.14 9.25
N TYR A 502 -5.31 -12.02 9.06
CA TYR A 502 -5.17 -13.21 8.21
C TYR A 502 -4.81 -12.83 6.77
N ALA A 503 -5.56 -11.90 6.17
CA ALA A 503 -5.29 -11.41 4.82
C ALA A 503 -3.90 -10.78 4.69
N ALA A 504 -3.44 -10.06 5.73
CA ALA A 504 -2.12 -9.44 5.73
C ALA A 504 -0.98 -10.46 5.82
N ALA A 505 -1.18 -11.55 6.54
CA ALA A 505 -0.17 -12.61 6.66
C ALA A 505 -0.05 -13.49 5.41
N HIS A 506 -1.17 -13.73 4.72
CA HIS A 506 -1.23 -14.60 3.54
C HIS A 506 -1.06 -13.85 2.22
N CYS A 507 -0.94 -12.53 2.26
CA CYS A 507 -0.60 -11.73 1.10
C CYS A 507 0.91 -11.82 0.82
N SER A 508 1.29 -12.13 -0.42
CA SER A 508 2.71 -12.21 -0.78
C SER A 508 3.39 -10.84 -0.69
N TRP A 509 4.68 -10.83 -0.32
CA TRP A 509 5.47 -9.60 -0.25
C TRP A 509 5.61 -8.89 -1.61
N LYS A 510 5.53 -9.65 -2.70
CA LYS A 510 5.47 -9.11 -4.07
C LYS A 510 4.25 -8.22 -4.27
N GLU A 511 3.07 -8.66 -3.83
CA GLU A 511 1.84 -7.88 -3.96
C GLU A 511 1.86 -6.67 -3.01
N HIS A 512 2.36 -6.83 -1.78
CA HIS A 512 2.61 -5.71 -0.87
C HIS A 512 3.52 -4.63 -1.47
N ALA A 513 4.65 -5.05 -2.09
CA ALA A 513 5.53 -4.14 -2.80
C ALA A 513 4.80 -3.45 -3.96
N HIS A 514 4.06 -4.19 -4.78
CA HIS A 514 3.30 -3.61 -5.89
C HIS A 514 2.32 -2.52 -5.43
N GLN A 515 1.60 -2.76 -4.32
CA GLN A 515 0.68 -1.77 -3.76
C GLN A 515 1.37 -0.54 -3.18
N LEU A 516 2.61 -0.67 -2.71
CA LEU A 516 3.39 0.45 -2.22
C LEU A 516 3.59 1.52 -3.31
N ARG A 517 3.67 1.14 -4.59
CA ARG A 517 3.68 2.09 -5.73
C ARG A 517 2.45 3.00 -5.74
N ARG A 518 1.30 2.53 -5.25
CA ARG A 518 -0.01 3.20 -5.34
C ARG A 518 -0.37 4.03 -4.10
N GLY A 519 0.57 4.20 -3.17
CA GLY A 519 0.40 5.05 -1.98
C GLY A 519 0.21 4.29 -0.66
N GLY A 520 0.53 2.99 -0.64
CA GLY A 520 0.50 2.14 0.55
C GLY A 520 -0.92 1.75 0.99
N GLU A 521 -1.15 0.45 1.14
CA GLU A 521 -2.42 -0.11 1.62
C GLU A 521 -2.36 -0.41 3.12
N LEU A 522 -3.49 -0.34 3.84
CA LEU A 522 -3.55 -0.70 5.28
C LEU A 522 -3.02 -2.12 5.48
N LEU A 523 -3.40 -3.07 4.62
CA LEU A 523 -2.93 -4.45 4.69
C LEU A 523 -1.40 -4.58 4.73
N THR A 524 -0.69 -3.70 4.03
CA THR A 524 0.78 -3.71 4.02
C THR A 524 1.36 -3.19 5.34
N HIS A 525 0.70 -2.21 5.97
CA HIS A 525 1.08 -1.73 7.29
C HIS A 525 0.83 -2.81 8.35
N VAL A 526 -0.31 -3.50 8.27
CA VAL A 526 -0.65 -4.61 9.17
C VAL A 526 0.35 -5.75 9.00
N SER A 527 0.72 -6.11 7.76
CA SER A 527 1.70 -7.17 7.48
C SER A 527 3.09 -6.86 8.07
N LEU A 528 3.57 -5.62 7.95
CA LEU A 528 4.82 -5.21 8.59
C LEU A 528 4.74 -5.15 10.12
N LEU A 529 3.61 -4.72 10.68
CA LEU A 529 3.39 -4.79 12.13
C LEU A 529 3.42 -6.24 12.62
N MET A 530 2.78 -7.15 11.89
CA MET A 530 2.78 -8.58 12.19
C MET A 530 4.19 -9.17 12.11
N LEU A 531 4.92 -8.87 11.04
CA LEU A 531 6.33 -9.25 10.86
C LEU A 531 7.14 -8.88 12.09
N HIS A 532 7.14 -7.61 12.47
CA HIS A 532 7.93 -7.16 13.60
C HIS A 532 7.39 -7.62 14.95
N LEU A 533 6.12 -8.03 15.04
CA LEU A 533 5.55 -8.64 16.25
C LEU A 533 5.80 -10.14 16.37
N GLY A 534 6.55 -10.79 15.47
CA GLY A 534 6.75 -12.25 15.55
C GLY A 534 5.68 -13.08 14.84
N LEU A 535 4.73 -12.45 14.15
CA LEU A 535 3.56 -13.08 13.55
C LEU A 535 3.74 -13.29 12.04
N SER A 536 4.81 -13.96 11.63
CA SER A 536 5.04 -14.31 10.22
C SER A 536 5.48 -15.77 10.05
N GLU A 537 5.08 -16.38 8.94
CA GLU A 537 5.43 -17.77 8.62
C GLU A 537 6.92 -17.94 8.23
N GLN A 538 7.56 -16.89 7.73
CA GLN A 538 8.94 -16.90 7.23
C GLN A 538 10.01 -16.83 8.34
N TYR A 539 9.61 -16.98 9.61
CA TYR A 539 10.50 -17.27 10.74
C TYR A 539 10.98 -18.73 10.64
N ASP A 540 11.79 -19.06 9.64
CA ASP A 540 12.38 -20.39 9.52
C ASP A 540 13.67 -20.48 10.33
N ILE A 541 13.70 -21.41 11.28
CA ILE A 541 14.83 -21.62 12.17
C ILE A 541 15.59 -22.82 11.64
N ASN A 542 16.72 -22.58 10.98
CA ASN A 542 17.65 -23.67 10.70
C ASN A 542 18.19 -24.18 12.05
N GLY A 543 18.26 -25.50 12.25
CA GLY A 543 18.58 -26.13 13.55
C GLY A 543 19.93 -25.74 14.20
N LEU A 544 20.77 -24.96 13.50
CA LEU A 544 21.98 -24.34 14.06
C LEU A 544 21.65 -23.13 14.95
N ASP A 545 20.60 -22.37 14.63
CA ASP A 545 20.15 -21.20 15.40
C ASP A 545 19.48 -21.59 16.72
N SER A 546 18.86 -22.77 16.79
CA SER A 546 18.21 -23.28 18.00
C SER A 546 19.19 -23.40 19.18
N ARG A 547 20.47 -23.73 18.95
CA ARG A 547 21.50 -23.80 20.00
C ARG A 547 21.91 -22.42 20.50
N ILE A 548 22.06 -21.45 19.60
CA ILE A 548 22.42 -20.07 19.94
C ILE A 548 21.31 -19.41 20.75
N ILE A 549 20.06 -19.70 20.39
CA ILE A 549 18.86 -19.22 21.09
C ILE A 549 18.71 -19.85 22.47
N LEU A 550 18.97 -21.15 22.62
CA LEU A 550 18.97 -21.81 23.93
C LEU A 550 20.00 -21.19 24.88
N GLU A 551 21.19 -20.84 24.38
CA GLU A 551 22.20 -20.13 25.15
C GLU A 551 21.79 -18.68 25.49
N LEU A 552 21.23 -17.93 24.54
CA LEU A 552 20.75 -16.56 24.78
C LEU A 552 19.56 -16.54 25.78
N THR A 553 18.68 -17.52 25.71
CA THR A 553 17.54 -17.65 26.63
C THR A 553 18.02 -18.04 28.03
N ARG A 554 19.01 -18.95 28.13
CA ARG A 554 19.70 -19.29 29.40
C ARG A 554 20.36 -18.07 30.03
N VAL A 555 21.10 -17.28 29.25
CA VAL A 555 21.79 -16.06 29.73
C VAL A 555 20.78 -14.99 30.17
N SER A 556 19.64 -14.88 29.48
CA SER A 556 18.58 -13.93 29.84
C SER A 556 17.86 -14.31 31.14
N ILE A 557 17.58 -15.61 31.33
CA ILE A 557 16.97 -16.15 32.56
C ILE A 557 17.96 -16.04 33.73
N LEU A 558 19.24 -16.36 33.53
CA LEU A 558 20.27 -16.21 34.56
C LEU A 558 20.47 -14.75 35.00
N LYS A 559 20.33 -13.77 34.08
CA LYS A 559 20.38 -12.34 34.42
C LYS A 559 19.16 -11.84 35.19
N SER A 560 17.97 -12.45 35.04
CA SER A 560 16.80 -12.07 35.84
C SER A 560 16.84 -12.65 37.25
N PHE A 561 17.56 -13.76 37.46
CA PHE A 561 17.78 -14.36 38.78
C PHE A 561 18.96 -13.73 39.55
N SER A 562 19.86 -13.01 38.88
CA SER A 562 20.96 -12.30 39.56
C SER A 562 20.63 -10.86 39.96
N SER A 563 19.39 -10.39 39.71
CA SER A 563 18.91 -9.03 40.06
C SER A 563 17.80 -9.01 41.13
N THR A 564 17.59 -10.14 41.81
CA THR A 564 16.88 -10.26 43.09
C THR A 564 17.89 -10.64 44.15
#